data_AF-A0A441U504-F1
#
_entry.id   AF-A0A441U504-F1
#
_cell.length_a   1.000
_cell.length_b   1.000
_cell.length_c   1.000
_cell.angle_alpha   90.00
_cell.angle_beta   90.00
_cell.angle_gamma   90.00
#
_symmetry.space_group_name_H-M   'P 1'
#
loop_
_entity.id
_entity.type
_entity.pdbx_description
1 polymer ?
#
loop_
_entity_poly.entity_id
_entity_poly.type
_entity_poly.pdbx_seq_one_letter_code
_entity_poly.pdbx_strand_id
1 'polypeptide(L)' 'LHALQVNMNGGRLPEPESNGRRYLKFPLDCL' A
#
# COMPACT_ATOMS: atom_id res chain seq x y z
N LEU A 1 -1.75 5.26 -17.68
CA LEU A 1 -1.62 6.14 -16.49
C LEU A 1 -2.53 5.57 -15.39
N HIS A 2 -2.03 4.68 -14.54
CA HIS A 2 -2.76 4.17 -13.37
C HIS A 2 -1.91 4.37 -12.12
N ALA A 3 -1.64 5.63 -11.79
CA ALA A 3 -0.93 6.04 -10.59
C ALA A 3 -1.92 6.48 -9.48
N LEU A 4 -3.11 5.85 -9.44
CA LEU A 4 -4.20 6.28 -8.56
C LEU A 4 -4.02 5.88 -7.08
N GLN A 5 -2.97 5.11 -6.75
CA GLN A 5 -2.66 4.75 -5.36
C GLN A 5 -1.18 4.89 -5.04
N VAL A 6 -0.48 5.86 -5.65
CA VAL A 6 0.97 5.99 -5.42
C VAL A 6 1.30 6.96 -4.26
N ASN A 7 0.43 7.91 -3.88
CA ASN A 7 0.88 9.04 -3.04
C ASN A 7 -0.03 9.46 -1.88
N MET A 8 -0.69 8.54 -1.16
CA MET A 8 -1.33 8.96 0.10
C MET A 8 -0.30 9.22 1.23
N ASN A 9 0.94 8.72 1.09
CA ASN A 9 2.01 8.87 2.08
C ASN A 9 3.35 9.39 1.50
N GLY A 10 3.32 10.12 0.38
CA GLY A 10 4.50 10.78 -0.21
C GLY A 10 5.65 9.84 -0.55
N GLY A 11 5.38 8.64 -1.06
CA GLY A 11 6.39 7.63 -1.38
C GLY A 11 6.94 6.85 -0.17
N ARG A 12 6.45 7.08 1.06
CA ARG A 12 6.82 6.27 2.22
C ARG A 12 6.10 4.92 2.20
N LEU A 13 6.87 3.87 2.48
CA LEU A 13 6.33 2.53 2.71
C LEU A 13 5.40 2.52 3.95
N PRO A 14 4.38 1.63 3.98
CA PRO A 14 3.58 1.41 5.19
C PRO A 14 4.45 1.03 6.40
N GLU A 15 3.92 1.28 7.59
CA GLU A 15 4.49 0.76 8.84
C GLU A 15 4.51 -0.78 8.81
N PRO A 16 5.51 -1.42 9.45
CA PRO A 16 5.55 -2.87 9.56
C PRO A 16 4.39 -3.40 10.42
N GLU A 17 3.90 -4.59 10.08
CA GLU A 17 2.96 -5.32 10.92
C GLU A 17 3.67 -5.92 12.15
N SER A 18 2.93 -6.57 13.06
CA SER A 18 3.48 -7.16 14.30
C SER A 18 4.55 -8.23 14.06
N ASN A 19 4.64 -8.78 12.84
CA ASN A 19 5.67 -9.69 12.39
C ASN A 19 6.95 -8.98 11.86
N GLY A 20 7.02 -7.66 11.95
CA GLY A 20 8.14 -6.84 11.49
C GLY A 20 8.22 -6.64 9.97
N ARG A 21 7.26 -7.16 9.20
CA ARG A 21 7.25 -7.06 7.73
C ARG A 21 6.24 -6.03 7.23
N ARG A 22 6.56 -5.41 6.10
CA ARG A 22 5.70 -4.43 5.42
C ARG A 22 5.02 -5.10 4.24
N TYR A 23 3.72 -4.85 4.08
CA TYR A 23 2.93 -5.42 2.99
C TYR A 23 2.26 -4.31 2.19
N LEU A 24 2.30 -4.42 0.86
CA LEU A 24 1.48 -3.61 -0.02
C LEU A 24 0.11 -4.28 -0.15
N LYS A 25 -0.94 -3.57 0.27
CA LYS A 25 -2.32 -4.06 0.17
C LYS A 25 -2.88 -3.66 -1.18
N PHE A 26 -3.29 -4.65 -1.96
CA PHE A 26 -4.04 -4.47 -3.20
C PHE A 26 -5.45 -5.01 -2.96
N PRO A 27 -6.50 -4.24 -3.28
CA PRO A 27 -7.84 -4.78 -3.26
C PRO A 27 -7.95 -5.87 -4.32
N LEU A 28 -8.38 -7.05 -3.90
CA LEU A 28 -8.85 -8.08 -4.81
C LEU A 28 -10.39 -7.98 -4.77
N ASP A 29 -11.00 -7.78 -5.94
CA ASP A 29 -12.45 -7.67 -6.16
C ASP A 29 -13.16 -6.42 -5.58
N CYS A 30 -12.71 -5.23 -5.97
CA CYS A 30 -13.58 -4.05 -5.96
C CYS A 30 -14.34 -3.97 -7.29
N LEU A 31 -15.54 -4.54 -7.34
CA LEU A 31 -16.56 -4.13 -8.30
C LEU A 31 -17.15 -2.78 -7.88
#